data_AF-A0A970LYJ1-F1
#
_entry.id   AF-A0A970LYJ1-F1
#
_cell.length_a   1.000
_cell.length_b   1.000
_cell.length_c   1.000
_cell.angle_alpha   90.00
_cell.angle_beta   90.00
_cell.angle_gamma   90.00
#
_symmetry.space_group_name_H-M   'P 1'
#
loop_
_entity.id
_entity.type
_entity.pdbx_description
1 polymer ?
#
loop_
_entity_poly.entity_id
_entity_poly.type
_entity_poly.pdbx_seq_one_letter_code
_entity_poly.pdbx_strand_id
1 'polypeptide(L)'
;MKIRQILPFASTALLAALSGCGGESANINPEPNTVAYVNGSCASNTTDCVEFALDYPVDGLNFTCTSDASKTYMTFIEPTSNAATGKCKAGDKVHFFIQEKTNQQIDLGTVSLADIGVVSAAGAGFPRLSVLDMARGLTGRAATSLNPSDDTVQVATAIVRILQALSVETGKSVPGDIQPLYISTLKKEQLADIGTSVKAADFSSGAYASILRPWVDVSPISQETAFQALNTLVYMNNSALYQANYPILAKEDSQLPQGLYGCNLTDCKTATPALKHLIGQYQLITDRAGYTFGYGVQWKGVVTASSANPILSVSGDLIRNARPDRMTAAPQTTWVDPLTKRITGPFRFSVSTNTADDFQITQGKVYNDYLIAGTEGFYKLLTKLSTANPADYGLWQQTIGTDQFKGSFDAYKFFPVNFLDNRVFKTVKNVNVGESYIFPLYATLTFN
;
A
#
# COMPACT_ATOMS: atom_id res chain seq x y z
N MET A 1 52.04 50.35 -5.93
CA MET A 1 51.69 51.75 -6.28
C MET A 1 50.19 51.80 -6.60
N LYS A 2 49.44 52.50 -5.73
CA LYS A 2 48.06 53.04 -5.78
C LYS A 2 46.90 52.25 -6.42
N ILE A 3 45.99 51.84 -5.53
CA ILE A 3 44.56 51.58 -5.72
C ILE A 3 43.84 52.86 -6.16
N ARG A 4 42.85 52.74 -7.06
CA ARG A 4 41.80 53.75 -7.25
C ARG A 4 40.43 53.08 -7.22
N GLN A 5 39.66 53.42 -6.19
CA GLN A 5 38.23 53.19 -6.07
C GLN A 5 37.48 54.18 -6.96
N ILE A 6 36.44 53.71 -7.64
CA ILE A 6 35.28 54.53 -8.03
C ILE A 6 34.04 53.79 -7.52
N LEU A 7 33.21 54.58 -6.84
CA LEU A 7 32.12 54.22 -5.92
C LEU A 7 30.77 54.15 -6.69
N PRO A 8 29.58 54.13 -6.05
CA PRO A 8 28.51 53.16 -6.27
C PRO A 8 27.22 53.81 -6.80
N PHE A 9 26.79 53.50 -8.03
CA PHE A 9 25.55 54.07 -8.59
C PHE A 9 24.52 53.05 -9.05
N ALA A 10 24.71 51.75 -8.75
CA ALA A 10 23.77 50.71 -9.19
C ALA A 10 22.71 50.33 -8.14
N SER A 11 22.87 50.71 -6.86
CA SER A 11 22.08 50.13 -5.76
C SER A 11 20.81 50.91 -5.41
N THR A 12 20.63 52.14 -5.90
CA THR A 12 19.47 52.99 -5.56
C THR A 12 18.35 52.96 -6.61
N ALA A 13 18.63 52.51 -7.84
CA ALA A 13 17.60 52.41 -8.89
C ALA A 13 16.70 51.16 -8.73
N LEU A 14 17.21 50.09 -8.12
CA LEU A 14 16.43 48.85 -7.93
C LEU A 14 15.37 48.97 -6.82
N LEU A 15 15.57 49.86 -5.85
CA LEU A 15 14.65 50.05 -4.71
C LEU A 15 13.45 50.96 -5.05
N ALA A 16 13.57 51.85 -6.04
CA ALA A 16 12.47 52.72 -6.48
C ALA A 16 11.49 52.02 -7.46
N ALA A 17 11.93 50.95 -8.13
CA ALA A 17 11.06 50.13 -8.99
C ALA A 17 10.16 49.17 -8.18
N LEU A 18 10.48 48.92 -6.91
CA LEU A 18 9.71 48.05 -6.00
C LEU A 18 8.62 48.79 -5.21
N SER A 19 8.59 50.13 -5.28
CA SER A 19 7.55 50.96 -4.64
C SER A 19 6.47 51.47 -5.59
N GLY A 20 6.49 51.04 -6.86
CA GLY A 20 5.62 51.55 -7.92
C GLY A 20 4.51 50.60 -8.36
N CYS A 21 3.84 49.90 -7.44
CA CYS A 21 2.60 49.19 -7.76
C CYS A 21 1.75 48.93 -6.50
N GLY A 22 1.45 49.99 -5.75
CA GLY A 22 0.58 49.94 -4.57
C GLY A 22 -0.26 51.19 -4.47
N GLY A 23 -1.41 51.20 -5.14
CA GLY A 23 -2.24 52.39 -5.19
C GLY A 23 -3.54 52.29 -5.97
N GLU A 24 -4.27 51.17 -5.91
CA GLU A 24 -5.70 51.16 -6.23
C GLU A 24 -6.45 50.25 -5.25
N SER A 25 -7.56 50.74 -4.70
CA SER A 25 -8.41 50.00 -3.78
C SER A 25 -9.14 48.88 -4.52
N ALA A 26 -8.57 47.68 -4.52
CA ALA A 26 -9.32 46.49 -4.87
C ALA A 26 -10.13 46.07 -3.63
N ASN A 27 -11.46 45.97 -3.79
CA ASN A 27 -12.27 45.19 -2.87
C ASN A 27 -11.70 43.77 -2.86
N ILE A 28 -11.00 43.40 -1.79
CA ILE A 28 -10.47 42.05 -1.58
C ILE A 28 -11.68 41.17 -1.30
N ASN A 29 -12.16 40.47 -2.34
CA ASN A 29 -12.78 39.17 -2.10
C ASN A 29 -11.69 38.31 -1.43
N PRO A 30 -11.90 37.81 -0.20
CA PRO A 30 -10.89 36.98 0.46
C PRO A 30 -10.53 35.84 -0.48
N GLU A 31 -9.24 35.73 -0.82
CA GLU A 31 -8.72 34.62 -1.59
C GLU A 31 -9.15 33.31 -0.90
N PRO A 32 -9.57 32.29 -1.66
CA PRO A 32 -9.77 30.96 -1.10
C PRO A 32 -8.40 30.46 -0.60
N ASN A 33 -8.21 30.52 0.71
CA ASN A 33 -7.16 29.93 1.54
C ASN A 33 -5.76 29.82 0.91
N THR A 34 -4.80 30.57 1.49
CA THR A 34 -3.37 30.37 1.24
C THR A 34 -2.99 28.89 1.37
N VAL A 35 -2.61 28.26 0.26
CA VAL A 35 -2.14 26.87 0.23
C VAL A 35 -0.77 26.85 0.89
N ALA A 36 -0.73 26.59 2.20
CA ALA A 36 0.51 26.27 2.88
C ALA A 36 1.00 24.92 2.32
N TYR A 37 2.15 24.89 1.66
CA TYR A 37 2.78 23.67 1.14
C TYR A 37 3.26 22.77 2.29
N VAL A 38 2.31 22.09 2.93
CA VAL A 38 2.54 21.25 4.10
C VAL A 38 2.04 19.85 3.78
N ASN A 39 2.83 18.85 4.16
CA ASN A 39 2.45 17.46 4.06
C ASN A 39 1.52 17.10 5.21
N GLY A 40 0.24 17.46 5.13
CA GLY A 40 -0.78 16.97 6.05
C GLY A 40 -0.97 17.72 7.37
N SER A 41 -1.94 17.24 8.16
CA SER A 41 -2.54 17.96 9.30
C SER A 41 -1.98 17.60 10.67
N CYS A 42 -1.13 16.57 10.77
CA CYS A 42 -0.60 16.06 12.03
C CYS A 42 0.92 15.89 11.98
N ALA A 43 1.53 15.80 13.17
CA ALA A 43 2.96 15.56 13.30
C ALA A 43 3.25 14.06 13.14
N SER A 44 4.35 13.76 12.46
CA SER A 44 4.79 12.38 12.26
C SER A 44 5.10 11.70 13.60
N ASN A 45 4.89 10.39 13.67
CA ASN A 45 5.12 9.57 14.87
C ASN A 45 4.27 9.94 16.10
N THR A 46 3.21 10.74 15.96
CA THR A 46 2.22 10.90 17.05
C THR A 46 1.18 9.78 16.98
N THR A 47 0.67 9.36 18.14
CA THR A 47 -0.27 8.22 18.26
C THR A 47 -1.61 8.45 17.56
N ASP A 48 -1.94 9.70 17.26
CA ASP A 48 -3.15 10.14 16.59
C ASP A 48 -2.92 10.55 15.14
N CYS A 49 -1.76 10.27 14.56
CA CYS A 49 -1.43 10.59 13.17
C CYS A 49 -1.31 9.30 12.34
N VAL A 50 -1.95 9.31 11.17
CA VAL A 50 -1.84 8.24 10.17
C VAL A 50 -1.17 8.83 8.94
N GLU A 51 0.04 8.34 8.67
CA GLU A 51 0.80 8.58 7.46
C GLU A 51 0.45 7.50 6.44
N PHE A 52 0.12 7.89 5.22
CA PHE A 52 -0.20 7.00 4.11
C PHE A 52 0.78 7.21 2.97
N ALA A 53 0.97 6.17 2.17
CA ALA A 53 1.71 6.25 0.91
C ALA A 53 0.79 5.92 -0.26
N LEU A 54 0.83 6.74 -1.31
CA LEU A 54 0.13 6.43 -2.55
C LEU A 54 0.79 5.22 -3.24
N ASP A 55 -0.02 4.37 -3.88
CA ASP A 55 0.50 3.31 -4.76
C ASP A 55 1.07 3.87 -6.07
N TYR A 56 0.39 4.88 -6.64
CA TYR A 56 0.93 5.71 -7.71
C TYR A 56 1.77 6.86 -7.11
N PRO A 57 3.07 6.97 -7.41
CA PRO A 57 3.96 7.98 -6.81
C PRO A 57 3.72 9.38 -7.37
N VAL A 58 2.66 10.06 -6.92
CA VAL A 58 2.33 11.43 -7.31
C VAL A 58 2.77 12.43 -6.24
N ASP A 59 3.76 13.25 -6.56
CA ASP A 59 4.11 14.47 -5.85
C ASP A 59 3.24 15.62 -6.37
N GLY A 60 2.67 16.41 -5.48
CA GLY A 60 1.88 17.58 -5.87
C GLY A 60 0.36 17.36 -5.86
N LEU A 61 -0.12 16.19 -5.45
CA LEU A 61 -1.56 15.91 -5.36
C LEU A 61 -2.17 16.61 -4.14
N ASN A 62 -3.22 17.42 -4.35
CA ASN A 62 -3.89 18.14 -3.28
C ASN A 62 -4.79 17.20 -2.45
N PHE A 63 -4.87 17.48 -1.15
CA PHE A 63 -5.85 16.81 -0.28
C PHE A 63 -6.28 17.66 0.91
N THR A 64 -7.46 17.38 1.45
CA THR A 64 -7.93 17.91 2.74
C THR A 64 -8.17 16.77 3.72
N CYS A 65 -8.00 17.04 5.01
CA CYS A 65 -8.34 16.12 6.09
C CYS A 65 -9.64 16.60 6.74
N THR A 66 -10.61 15.71 7.03
CA THR A 66 -11.89 16.12 7.63
C THR A 66 -11.76 16.94 8.93
N SER A 67 -10.75 16.64 9.75
CA SER A 67 -10.47 17.38 11.00
C SER A 67 -9.86 18.77 10.81
N ASP A 68 -9.36 19.09 9.61
CA ASP A 68 -8.83 20.42 9.25
C ASP A 68 -9.22 20.77 7.81
N ALA A 69 -10.52 20.74 7.51
CA ALA A 69 -11.05 20.99 6.16
C ALA A 69 -10.80 22.43 5.66
N SER A 70 -10.36 23.34 6.53
CA SER A 70 -10.02 24.72 6.18
C SER A 70 -8.71 24.85 5.42
N LYS A 71 -7.86 23.82 5.46
CA LYS A 71 -6.54 23.83 4.82
C LYS A 71 -6.45 22.77 3.74
N THR A 72 -5.77 23.14 2.66
CA THR A 72 -5.36 22.21 1.61
C THR A 72 -3.91 21.84 1.82
N TYR A 73 -3.64 20.54 1.80
CA TYR A 73 -2.32 19.94 1.89
C TYR A 73 -1.91 19.37 0.54
N MET A 74 -0.66 18.91 0.46
CA MET A 74 -0.12 18.31 -0.75
C MET A 74 0.75 17.11 -0.42
N THR A 75 0.67 16.09 -1.26
CA THR A 75 1.53 14.90 -1.18
C THR A 75 2.95 15.25 -1.62
N PHE A 76 3.95 14.61 -1.01
CA PHE A 76 5.36 14.76 -1.36
C PHE A 76 6.02 13.41 -1.51
N ILE A 77 6.96 13.30 -2.44
CA ILE A 77 7.81 12.11 -2.50
C ILE A 77 8.83 12.15 -1.37
N GLU A 78 8.74 11.19 -0.47
CA GLU A 78 9.71 10.98 0.59
C GLU A 78 11.03 10.43 -0.02
N PRO A 79 12.16 11.17 0.08
CA PRO A 79 13.40 10.80 -0.62
C PRO A 79 13.94 9.43 -0.26
N THR A 80 13.69 8.96 0.97
CA THR A 80 14.21 7.68 1.47
C THR A 80 13.43 6.47 0.94
N SER A 81 12.11 6.58 0.82
CA SER A 81 11.23 5.49 0.39
C SER A 81 10.83 5.58 -1.09
N ASN A 82 11.05 6.74 -1.72
CA ASN A 82 10.59 7.09 -3.05
C ASN A 82 9.07 6.89 -3.20
N ALA A 83 8.33 7.05 -2.10
CA ALA A 83 6.89 6.96 -2.05
C ALA A 83 6.30 8.35 -1.89
N ALA A 84 5.22 8.65 -2.62
CA ALA A 84 4.44 9.85 -2.38
C ALA A 84 3.61 9.66 -1.11
N THR A 85 3.81 10.51 -0.10
CA THR A 85 3.17 10.39 1.20
C THR A 85 2.29 11.58 1.53
N GLY A 86 1.35 11.36 2.45
CA GLY A 86 0.55 12.39 3.10
C GLY A 86 0.15 11.91 4.49
N LYS A 87 -0.44 12.81 5.29
CA LYS A 87 -0.84 12.46 6.66
C LYS A 87 -2.04 13.25 7.16
N CYS A 88 -2.91 12.58 7.89
CA CYS A 88 -4.04 13.18 8.59
C CYS A 88 -4.24 12.51 9.96
N LYS A 89 -5.13 13.06 10.78
CA LYS A 89 -5.42 12.46 12.09
C LYS A 89 -6.10 11.10 11.93
N ALA A 90 -5.89 10.22 12.88
CA ALA A 90 -6.56 8.93 12.94
C ALA A 90 -8.10 9.12 12.92
N GLY A 91 -8.78 8.38 12.05
CA GLY A 91 -10.22 8.51 11.83
C GLY A 91 -10.65 9.59 10.83
N ASP A 92 -9.72 10.38 10.29
CA ASP A 92 -10.04 11.32 9.22
C ASP A 92 -10.46 10.61 7.93
N LYS A 93 -11.27 11.32 7.15
CA LYS A 93 -11.40 11.06 5.72
C LYS A 93 -10.52 12.06 4.96
N VAL A 94 -9.83 11.55 3.95
CA VAL A 94 -8.98 12.33 3.06
C VAL A 94 -9.70 12.55 1.75
N HIS A 95 -9.92 13.80 1.37
CA HIS A 95 -10.50 14.15 0.07
C HIS A 95 -9.39 14.58 -0.87
N PHE A 96 -9.20 13.85 -1.98
CA PHE A 96 -8.16 14.10 -2.97
C PHE A 96 -8.69 14.87 -4.16
N PHE A 97 -7.87 15.79 -4.67
CA PHE A 97 -8.20 16.57 -5.86
C PHE A 97 -6.96 17.18 -6.51
N ILE A 98 -7.15 17.80 -7.68
CA ILE A 98 -6.16 18.66 -8.33
C ILE A 98 -6.81 20.03 -8.55
N GLN A 99 -6.22 21.07 -7.98
CA GLN A 99 -6.66 22.46 -8.11
C GLN A 99 -5.56 23.42 -7.64
N GLU A 100 -5.47 24.60 -8.27
CA GLU A 100 -4.64 25.70 -7.79
C GLU A 100 -5.16 27.04 -8.31
N LYS A 101 -5.45 27.99 -7.40
CA LYS A 101 -5.90 29.37 -7.71
C LYS A 101 -6.97 29.49 -8.81
N THR A 102 -7.86 28.51 -8.90
CA THR A 102 -8.90 28.44 -9.92
C THR A 102 -10.13 27.75 -9.34
N ASN A 103 -11.32 27.98 -9.91
CA ASN A 103 -12.55 27.33 -9.48
C ASN A 103 -12.72 25.93 -10.10
N GLN A 104 -11.94 25.64 -11.15
CA GLN A 104 -11.89 24.36 -11.82
C GLN A 104 -11.11 23.34 -10.97
N GLN A 105 -11.67 22.15 -10.83
CA GLN A 105 -11.09 21.10 -9.99
C GLN A 105 -11.25 19.74 -10.68
N ILE A 106 -10.30 18.85 -10.45
CA ILE A 106 -10.47 17.42 -10.72
C ILE A 106 -10.69 16.73 -9.38
N ASP A 107 -11.90 16.24 -9.15
CA ASP A 107 -12.24 15.47 -7.95
C ASP A 107 -11.73 14.03 -8.09
N LEU A 108 -10.97 13.54 -7.10
CA LEU A 108 -10.45 12.16 -7.06
C LEU A 108 -11.09 11.33 -5.95
N GLY A 109 -12.06 11.89 -5.21
CA GLY A 109 -12.84 11.17 -4.22
C GLY A 109 -12.33 11.29 -2.80
N THR A 110 -13.13 10.74 -1.88
CA THR A 110 -12.89 10.80 -0.43
C THR A 110 -12.68 9.40 0.13
N VAL A 111 -11.54 9.20 0.80
CA VAL A 111 -11.12 7.90 1.37
C VAL A 111 -11.12 7.98 2.88
N SER A 112 -11.74 7.02 3.55
CA SER A 112 -11.66 6.85 5.00
C SER A 112 -10.30 6.27 5.37
N LEU A 113 -9.51 6.92 6.22
CA LEU A 113 -8.21 6.37 6.64
C LEU A 113 -8.38 5.06 7.39
N ALA A 114 -9.46 4.90 8.15
CA ALA A 114 -9.77 3.66 8.85
C ALA A 114 -9.91 2.45 7.90
N ASP A 115 -10.16 2.67 6.61
CA ASP A 115 -10.30 1.60 5.62
C ASP A 115 -8.94 1.10 5.12
N ILE A 116 -7.89 1.93 5.17
CA ILE A 116 -6.53 1.58 4.70
C ILE A 116 -5.55 1.33 5.85
N GLY A 117 -5.73 1.99 6.99
CA GLY A 117 -4.86 1.85 8.14
C GLY A 117 -5.27 2.69 9.35
N VAL A 118 -5.19 2.11 10.55
CA VAL A 118 -5.59 2.78 11.80
C VAL A 118 -4.43 3.35 12.63
N VAL A 119 -3.18 3.00 12.31
CA VAL A 119 -1.98 3.54 12.98
C VAL A 119 -0.74 3.36 12.10
N SER A 120 0.11 4.39 12.04
CA SER A 120 1.50 4.26 11.58
C SER A 120 2.34 3.81 12.77
N ALA A 121 2.55 2.50 12.93
CA ALA A 121 3.44 2.00 13.98
C ALA A 121 4.89 2.35 13.62
N ALA A 122 5.68 2.80 14.60
CA ALA A 122 7.11 3.06 14.40
C ALA A 122 7.80 1.78 13.87
N GLY A 123 8.38 1.86 12.67
CA GLY A 123 9.02 0.73 11.99
C GLY A 123 8.10 -0.14 11.12
N ALA A 124 6.78 0.11 11.11
CA ALA A 124 5.88 -0.43 10.08
C ALA A 124 5.90 0.47 8.84
N GLY A 125 5.77 -0.12 7.66
CA GLY A 125 5.59 0.64 6.42
C GLY A 125 4.29 1.47 6.46
N PHE A 126 4.22 2.51 5.63
CA PHE A 126 2.99 3.31 5.52
C PHE A 126 1.86 2.46 4.91
N PRO A 127 0.63 2.46 5.47
CA PRO A 127 -0.52 1.91 4.78
C PRO A 127 -0.63 2.53 3.38
N ARG A 128 -0.89 1.67 2.40
CA ARG A 128 -1.01 2.06 1.01
C ARG A 128 -2.42 2.56 0.71
N LEU A 129 -2.51 3.78 0.19
CA LEU A 129 -3.73 4.35 -0.37
C LEU A 129 -3.68 4.16 -1.88
N SER A 130 -4.61 3.38 -2.41
CA SER A 130 -4.61 3.01 -3.82
C SER A 130 -5.46 3.93 -4.68
N VAL A 131 -5.18 3.96 -5.99
CA VAL A 131 -6.08 4.60 -6.96
C VAL A 131 -7.48 3.93 -6.94
N LEU A 132 -7.57 2.65 -6.58
CA LEU A 132 -8.87 1.98 -6.35
C LEU A 132 -9.61 2.55 -5.14
N ASP A 133 -8.91 2.96 -4.08
CA ASP A 133 -9.54 3.58 -2.91
C ASP A 133 -10.12 4.96 -3.28
N MET A 134 -9.38 5.75 -4.06
CA MET A 134 -9.87 7.01 -4.65
C MET A 134 -11.12 6.79 -5.50
N ALA A 135 -11.07 5.83 -6.43
CA ALA A 135 -12.20 5.47 -7.27
C ALA A 135 -13.41 4.95 -6.47
N ARG A 136 -13.19 4.18 -5.39
CA ARG A 136 -14.24 3.78 -4.45
C ARG A 136 -14.85 5.00 -3.76
N GLY A 137 -14.05 6.01 -3.41
CA GLY A 137 -14.50 7.28 -2.85
C GLY A 137 -15.42 8.07 -3.80
N LEU A 138 -15.20 7.97 -5.12
CA LEU A 138 -16.07 8.58 -6.14
C LEU A 138 -17.33 7.77 -6.43
N THR A 139 -17.20 6.45 -6.49
CA THR A 139 -18.28 5.55 -6.93
C THR A 139 -19.18 5.05 -5.79
N GLY A 140 -18.70 5.17 -4.54
CA GLY A 140 -19.37 4.64 -3.35
C GLY A 140 -19.32 3.11 -3.22
N ARG A 141 -18.58 2.40 -4.09
CA ARG A 141 -18.56 0.93 -4.12
C ARG A 141 -17.13 0.38 -4.26
N ALA A 142 -16.86 -0.74 -3.61
CA ALA A 142 -15.60 -1.46 -3.77
C ALA A 142 -15.59 -2.23 -5.10
N ALA A 143 -14.41 -2.34 -5.72
CA ALA A 143 -14.23 -3.21 -6.87
C ALA A 143 -14.46 -4.67 -6.47
N THR A 144 -15.21 -5.40 -7.28
CA THR A 144 -15.54 -6.82 -7.03
C THR A 144 -14.64 -7.77 -7.81
N SER A 145 -14.10 -7.29 -8.92
CA SER A 145 -13.12 -7.99 -9.74
C SER A 145 -12.22 -6.98 -10.45
N LEU A 146 -11.00 -7.37 -10.79
CA LEU A 146 -10.08 -6.53 -11.54
C LEU A 146 -10.39 -6.63 -13.04
N ASN A 147 -11.55 -6.11 -13.42
CA ASN A 147 -12.12 -6.22 -14.76
C ASN A 147 -12.47 -4.82 -15.29
N PRO A 148 -12.14 -4.47 -16.56
CA PRO A 148 -12.52 -3.18 -17.15
C PRO A 148 -14.02 -2.88 -17.19
N SER A 149 -14.89 -3.86 -16.95
CA SER A 149 -16.35 -3.69 -16.84
C SER A 149 -16.84 -3.34 -15.44
N ASP A 150 -16.01 -3.44 -14.41
CA ASP A 150 -16.36 -3.03 -13.04
C ASP A 150 -16.30 -1.49 -12.94
N ASP A 151 -17.38 -0.85 -12.49
CA ASP A 151 -17.51 0.62 -12.44
C ASP A 151 -16.36 1.29 -11.66
N THR A 152 -15.91 0.68 -10.56
CA THR A 152 -14.81 1.24 -9.74
C THR A 152 -13.48 1.08 -10.47
N VAL A 153 -13.28 -0.04 -11.18
CA VAL A 153 -12.09 -0.27 -12.02
C VAL A 153 -12.06 0.69 -13.21
N GLN A 154 -13.21 1.00 -13.82
CA GLN A 154 -13.30 2.00 -14.90
C GLN A 154 -12.86 3.38 -14.43
N VAL A 155 -13.38 3.83 -13.29
CA VAL A 155 -13.00 5.14 -12.71
C VAL A 155 -11.52 5.15 -12.32
N ALA A 156 -11.02 4.09 -11.68
CA ALA A 156 -9.60 3.98 -11.34
C ALA A 156 -8.71 4.00 -12.59
N THR A 157 -9.13 3.32 -13.66
CA THR A 157 -8.42 3.31 -14.96
C THR A 157 -8.38 4.72 -15.55
N ALA A 158 -9.48 5.47 -15.48
CA ALA A 158 -9.53 6.85 -15.93
C ALA A 158 -8.59 7.78 -15.14
N ILE A 159 -8.51 7.61 -13.81
CA ILE A 159 -7.56 8.34 -12.95
C ILE A 159 -6.12 8.00 -13.35
N VAL A 160 -5.78 6.71 -13.47
CA VAL A 160 -4.44 6.27 -13.92
C VAL A 160 -4.09 6.87 -15.29
N ARG A 161 -5.06 6.92 -16.21
CA ARG A 161 -4.86 7.49 -17.55
C ARG A 161 -4.51 8.98 -17.50
N ILE A 162 -5.15 9.76 -16.63
CA ILE A 162 -4.82 11.19 -16.42
C ILE A 162 -3.39 11.31 -15.87
N LEU A 163 -3.05 10.54 -14.84
CA LEU A 163 -1.71 10.57 -14.23
C LEU A 163 -0.62 10.16 -15.22
N GLN A 164 -0.87 9.15 -16.05
CA GLN A 164 0.06 8.75 -17.10
C GLN A 164 0.19 9.81 -18.19
N ALA A 165 -0.89 10.45 -18.61
CA ALA A 165 -0.84 11.52 -19.61
C ALA A 165 0.03 12.69 -19.12
N LEU A 166 -0.15 13.12 -17.86
CA LEU A 166 0.70 14.14 -17.24
C LEU A 166 2.16 13.72 -17.20
N SER A 167 2.43 12.46 -16.88
CA SER A 167 3.80 11.94 -16.81
C SER A 167 4.47 11.90 -18.19
N VAL A 168 3.75 11.42 -19.22
CA VAL A 168 4.23 11.32 -20.60
C VAL A 168 4.44 12.70 -21.23
N GLU A 169 3.61 13.69 -20.91
CA GLU A 169 3.77 15.08 -21.39
C GLU A 169 5.14 15.68 -21.01
N THR A 170 5.71 15.26 -19.87
CA THR A 170 7.05 15.71 -19.46
C THR A 170 8.21 15.05 -20.22
N GLY A 171 7.93 14.05 -21.05
CA GLY A 171 8.92 13.27 -21.79
C GLY A 171 9.77 12.32 -20.93
N LYS A 172 9.47 12.21 -19.63
CA LYS A 172 10.23 11.37 -18.68
C LYS A 172 9.68 9.96 -18.52
N SER A 173 8.51 9.68 -19.09
CA SER A 173 7.80 8.41 -18.97
C SER A 173 7.19 8.01 -20.31
N VAL A 174 6.94 6.71 -20.48
CA VAL A 174 6.23 6.15 -21.63
C VAL A 174 4.85 5.63 -21.19
N PRO A 175 3.87 5.53 -22.12
CA PRO A 175 2.57 4.95 -21.79
C PRO A 175 2.69 3.55 -21.17
N GLY A 176 2.00 3.31 -20.06
CA GLY A 176 2.04 2.04 -19.34
C GLY A 176 3.09 1.97 -18.22
N ASP A 177 4.11 2.82 -18.24
CA ASP A 177 5.08 2.87 -17.15
C ASP A 177 4.50 3.60 -15.92
N ILE A 178 4.80 3.07 -14.73
CA ILE A 178 4.49 3.72 -13.45
C ILE A 178 5.77 4.37 -12.96
N GLN A 179 5.82 5.70 -13.00
CA GLN A 179 6.97 6.50 -12.59
C GLN A 179 6.53 7.66 -11.69
N PRO A 180 7.44 8.20 -10.87
CA PRO A 180 7.22 9.43 -10.12
C PRO A 180 6.68 10.55 -11.01
N LEU A 181 5.54 11.09 -10.62
CA LEU A 181 4.93 12.25 -11.26
C LEU A 181 5.05 13.44 -10.32
N TYR A 182 5.51 14.58 -10.82
CA TYR A 182 5.42 15.85 -10.12
C TYR A 182 4.42 16.76 -10.82
N ILE A 183 3.34 17.13 -10.13
CA ILE A 183 2.35 18.09 -10.61
C ILE A 183 2.70 19.47 -10.06
N SER A 184 3.33 20.29 -10.91
CA SER A 184 3.77 21.63 -10.51
C SER A 184 2.59 22.56 -10.22
N THR A 185 2.82 23.58 -9.38
CA THR A 185 1.86 24.67 -9.15
C THR A 185 1.37 25.29 -10.47
N LEU A 186 2.29 25.58 -11.39
CA LEU A 186 1.94 26.13 -12.71
C LEU A 186 1.01 25.20 -13.49
N LYS A 187 1.28 23.90 -13.51
CA LYS A 187 0.40 22.94 -14.20
C LYS A 187 -0.98 22.91 -13.55
N LYS A 188 -1.08 23.00 -12.23
CA LYS A 188 -2.39 23.06 -11.55
C LYS A 188 -3.14 24.38 -11.83
N GLU A 189 -2.44 25.52 -11.91
CA GLU A 189 -3.05 26.82 -12.26
C GLU A 189 -3.67 26.80 -13.68
N GLN A 190 -3.04 26.07 -14.62
CA GLN A 190 -3.58 25.83 -15.97
C GLN A 190 -4.89 25.04 -15.99
N LEU A 191 -5.39 24.51 -14.87
CA LEU A 191 -6.76 24.00 -14.80
C LEU A 191 -7.80 25.09 -15.06
N ALA A 192 -7.46 26.38 -14.95
CA ALA A 192 -8.34 27.46 -15.40
C ALA A 192 -8.75 27.36 -16.89
N ASP A 193 -7.99 26.62 -17.71
CA ASP A 193 -8.25 26.49 -19.15
C ASP A 193 -9.37 25.48 -19.49
N ILE A 194 -9.83 24.68 -18.52
CA ILE A 194 -10.96 23.77 -18.74
C ILE A 194 -12.30 24.47 -18.48
N GLY A 195 -13.32 24.13 -19.27
CA GLY A 195 -14.63 24.79 -19.17
C GLY A 195 -15.38 24.49 -17.87
N THR A 196 -15.17 23.31 -17.28
CA THR A 196 -15.88 22.83 -16.08
C THR A 196 -15.01 21.88 -15.25
N SER A 197 -15.24 21.83 -13.94
CA SER A 197 -14.64 20.82 -13.05
C SER A 197 -15.03 19.39 -13.46
N VAL A 198 -14.12 18.45 -13.25
CA VAL A 198 -14.34 17.01 -13.48
C VAL A 198 -14.86 16.36 -12.20
N LYS A 199 -16.00 15.67 -12.32
CA LYS A 199 -16.68 14.98 -11.21
C LYS A 199 -16.80 13.48 -11.49
N ALA A 200 -17.26 12.72 -10.50
CA ALA A 200 -17.46 11.26 -10.59
C ALA A 200 -18.14 10.79 -11.89
N ALA A 201 -19.23 11.44 -12.31
CA ALA A 201 -19.98 11.06 -13.51
C ALA A 201 -19.19 11.23 -14.82
N ASP A 202 -18.25 12.16 -14.87
CA ASP A 202 -17.42 12.41 -16.04
C ASP A 202 -16.39 11.30 -16.26
N PHE A 203 -15.92 10.67 -15.17
CA PHE A 203 -15.06 9.49 -15.25
C PHE A 203 -15.82 8.29 -15.81
N SER A 204 -17.00 8.00 -15.26
CA SER A 204 -17.82 6.85 -15.69
C SER A 204 -18.31 6.97 -17.14
N SER A 205 -18.66 8.18 -17.59
CA SER A 205 -19.11 8.41 -18.96
C SER A 205 -17.96 8.56 -19.97
N GLY A 206 -16.72 8.77 -19.50
CA GLY A 206 -15.57 9.09 -20.35
C GLY A 206 -15.48 10.57 -20.76
N ALA A 207 -16.45 11.42 -20.38
CA ALA A 207 -16.48 12.84 -20.70
C ALA A 207 -15.27 13.62 -20.16
N TYR A 208 -14.62 13.11 -19.09
CA TYR A 208 -13.40 13.69 -18.54
C TYR A 208 -12.32 13.92 -19.62
N ALA A 209 -12.21 13.05 -20.62
CA ALA A 209 -11.19 13.15 -21.66
C ALA A 209 -11.37 14.39 -22.52
N SER A 210 -12.62 14.75 -22.87
CA SER A 210 -12.90 15.98 -23.62
C SER A 210 -12.80 17.23 -22.74
N ILE A 211 -13.24 17.16 -21.48
CA ILE A 211 -13.17 18.28 -20.54
C ILE A 211 -11.71 18.67 -20.28
N LEU A 212 -10.83 17.68 -20.09
CA LEU A 212 -9.44 17.90 -19.73
C LEU A 212 -8.55 18.27 -20.91
N ARG A 213 -8.99 18.11 -22.16
CA ARG A 213 -8.16 18.31 -23.36
C ARG A 213 -7.40 19.66 -23.41
N PRO A 214 -7.98 20.80 -22.98
CA PRO A 214 -7.23 22.07 -22.93
C PRO A 214 -6.06 22.05 -21.93
N TRP A 215 -6.17 21.22 -20.88
CA TRP A 215 -5.18 21.12 -19.81
C TRP A 215 -4.18 19.97 -20.03
N VAL A 216 -4.65 18.77 -20.38
CA VAL A 216 -3.83 17.59 -20.70
C VAL A 216 -4.55 16.73 -21.73
N ASP A 217 -3.83 16.33 -22.80
CA ASP A 217 -4.37 15.38 -23.76
C ASP A 217 -4.14 13.94 -23.27
N VAL A 218 -5.23 13.25 -22.93
CA VAL A 218 -5.20 11.84 -22.50
C VAL A 218 -5.25 10.85 -23.68
N SER A 219 -5.40 11.33 -24.92
CA SER A 219 -5.48 10.49 -26.13
C SER A 219 -4.24 9.62 -26.40
N PRO A 220 -3.00 10.02 -26.03
CA PRO A 220 -1.81 9.19 -26.22
C PRO A 220 -1.80 7.92 -25.35
N ILE A 221 -2.60 7.88 -24.29
CA ILE A 221 -2.71 6.73 -23.39
C ILE A 221 -4.02 6.00 -23.73
N SER A 222 -3.94 4.76 -24.19
CA SER A 222 -5.14 3.95 -24.42
C SER A 222 -5.78 3.50 -23.09
N GLN A 223 -7.08 3.20 -23.10
CA GLN A 223 -7.75 2.64 -21.92
C GLN A 223 -7.13 1.31 -21.49
N GLU A 224 -6.74 0.47 -22.45
CA GLU A 224 -6.09 -0.81 -22.17
C GLU A 224 -4.73 -0.61 -21.50
N THR A 225 -3.92 0.33 -21.99
CA THR A 225 -2.63 0.68 -21.39
C THR A 225 -2.78 1.18 -19.95
N ALA A 226 -3.73 2.08 -19.70
CA ALA A 226 -4.02 2.57 -18.36
C ALA A 226 -4.53 1.46 -17.43
N PHE A 227 -5.36 0.55 -17.95
CA PHE A 227 -5.85 -0.60 -17.18
C PHE A 227 -4.71 -1.56 -16.81
N GLN A 228 -3.76 -1.82 -17.72
CA GLN A 228 -2.59 -2.65 -17.40
C GLN A 228 -1.68 -1.99 -16.35
N ALA A 229 -1.56 -0.67 -16.36
CA ALA A 229 -0.86 0.05 -15.31
C ALA A 229 -1.60 -0.03 -13.96
N LEU A 230 -2.93 0.12 -13.95
CA LEU A 230 -3.75 -0.12 -12.76
C LEU A 230 -3.56 -1.55 -12.23
N ASN A 231 -3.60 -2.54 -13.10
CA ASN A 231 -3.38 -3.94 -12.76
C ASN A 231 -2.02 -4.14 -12.08
N THR A 232 -0.98 -3.51 -12.63
CA THR A 232 0.37 -3.53 -12.07
C THR A 232 0.42 -2.90 -10.68
N LEU A 233 -0.24 -1.74 -10.46
CA LEU A 233 -0.34 -1.10 -9.13
C LEU A 233 -1.00 -2.01 -8.10
N VAL A 234 -2.12 -2.65 -8.49
CA VAL A 234 -2.90 -3.55 -7.62
C VAL A 234 -2.09 -4.75 -7.19
N TYR A 235 -1.40 -5.43 -8.12
CA TYR A 235 -0.54 -6.56 -7.79
C TYR A 235 0.72 -6.13 -7.01
N MET A 236 1.35 -5.02 -7.38
CA MET A 236 2.50 -4.48 -6.64
C MET A 236 2.18 -4.20 -5.18
N ASN A 237 0.99 -3.68 -4.90
CA ASN A 237 0.53 -3.45 -3.55
C ASN A 237 0.41 -4.77 -2.75
N ASN A 238 0.25 -5.92 -3.40
CA ASN A 238 0.25 -7.22 -2.73
C ASN A 238 1.62 -7.93 -2.75
N SER A 239 2.53 -7.51 -3.62
CA SER A 239 3.87 -8.09 -3.74
C SER A 239 4.74 -7.72 -2.54
N ALA A 240 5.17 -8.73 -1.79
CA ALA A 240 5.96 -8.58 -0.58
C ALA A 240 6.51 -9.93 -0.10
N LEU A 241 7.34 -9.89 0.93
CA LEU A 241 7.64 -11.05 1.76
C LEU A 241 6.59 -11.17 2.87
N TYR A 242 5.93 -12.31 2.97
CA TYR A 242 5.03 -12.66 4.07
C TYR A 242 5.71 -13.66 4.99
N GLN A 243 5.73 -13.39 6.28
CA GLN A 243 6.41 -14.23 7.26
C GLN A 243 5.55 -14.48 8.49
N ALA A 244 5.36 -15.75 8.84
CA ALA A 244 4.91 -16.15 10.16
C ALA A 244 6.06 -16.80 10.91
N ASN A 245 6.19 -16.48 12.19
CA ASN A 245 7.19 -17.04 13.07
C ASN A 245 6.55 -18.03 14.04
N TYR A 246 7.35 -18.97 14.54
CA TYR A 246 6.94 -19.76 15.70
C TYR A 246 6.83 -18.85 16.94
N PRO A 247 6.09 -19.27 17.97
CA PRO A 247 5.84 -18.44 19.13
C PRO A 247 7.13 -18.13 19.91
N ILE A 248 7.60 -16.86 19.86
CA ILE A 248 8.78 -16.38 20.61
C ILE A 248 8.46 -15.29 21.63
N LEU A 249 7.39 -14.53 21.40
CA LEU A 249 6.90 -13.45 22.28
C LEU A 249 5.48 -13.75 22.80
N ALA A 250 4.98 -14.95 22.54
CA ALA A 250 3.61 -15.32 22.82
C ALA A 250 3.33 -15.32 24.32
N LYS A 251 2.32 -14.57 24.72
CA LYS A 251 1.73 -14.68 26.05
C LYS A 251 0.27 -15.03 25.89
N GLU A 252 -0.13 -16.10 26.56
CA GLU A 252 -1.50 -16.58 26.50
C GLU A 252 -2.46 -15.51 27.01
N ASP A 253 -3.62 -15.40 26.35
CA ASP A 253 -4.66 -14.40 26.66
C ASP A 253 -4.17 -12.94 26.63
N SER A 254 -3.03 -12.68 25.98
CA SER A 254 -2.52 -11.34 25.74
C SER A 254 -2.96 -10.77 24.38
N GLN A 255 -2.74 -9.47 24.20
CA GLN A 255 -2.92 -8.78 22.92
C GLN A 255 -1.70 -8.92 21.98
N LEU A 256 -0.67 -9.66 22.39
CA LEU A 256 0.56 -9.82 21.61
C LEU A 256 0.38 -10.92 20.54
N PRO A 257 1.15 -10.85 19.44
CA PRO A 257 1.26 -11.93 18.48
C PRO A 257 1.63 -13.25 19.18
N GLN A 258 0.91 -14.32 18.82
CA GLN A 258 1.16 -15.68 19.28
C GLN A 258 1.97 -16.51 18.27
N GLY A 259 2.15 -16.04 17.03
CA GLY A 259 2.88 -16.77 15.98
C GLY A 259 2.05 -17.93 15.42
N LEU A 260 2.69 -18.86 14.72
CA LEU A 260 2.04 -20.06 14.15
C LEU A 260 2.02 -21.17 15.20
N TYR A 261 0.84 -21.43 15.75
CA TYR A 261 0.62 -22.39 16.83
C TYR A 261 -0.76 -23.06 16.75
N GLY A 262 -0.83 -24.32 17.19
CA GLY A 262 -2.06 -25.10 17.28
C GLY A 262 -1.83 -26.47 17.90
N CYS A 263 -2.88 -27.29 17.90
CA CYS A 263 -2.86 -28.64 18.45
C CYS A 263 -3.87 -29.56 17.74
N ASN A 264 -3.83 -30.86 18.07
CA ASN A 264 -4.74 -31.88 17.53
C ASN A 264 -6.09 -31.99 18.28
N LEU A 265 -6.30 -31.19 19.33
CA LEU A 265 -7.53 -31.18 20.14
C LEU A 265 -8.22 -29.81 20.08
N THR A 266 -9.46 -29.72 20.58
CA THR A 266 -10.19 -28.44 20.65
C THR A 266 -9.59 -27.49 21.68
N ASP A 267 -9.05 -28.05 22.77
CA ASP A 267 -8.34 -27.31 23.80
C ASP A 267 -6.85 -27.67 23.76
N CYS A 268 -6.01 -26.66 23.51
CA CYS A 268 -4.56 -26.79 23.49
C CYS A 268 -3.92 -26.54 24.85
N LYS A 269 -4.69 -26.32 25.93
CA LYS A 269 -4.18 -26.01 27.26
C LYS A 269 -4.27 -27.21 28.21
N THR A 270 -5.37 -27.95 28.17
CA THR A 270 -5.58 -29.10 29.08
C THR A 270 -4.69 -30.28 28.71
N ALA A 271 -3.66 -30.53 29.53
CA ALA A 271 -2.72 -31.62 29.32
C ALA A 271 -3.42 -32.99 29.37
N THR A 272 -3.34 -33.73 28.27
CA THR A 272 -3.76 -35.13 28.17
C THR A 272 -2.70 -35.94 27.43
N PRO A 273 -2.61 -37.26 27.62
CA PRO A 273 -1.65 -38.09 26.87
C PRO A 273 -1.84 -38.05 25.35
N ALA A 274 -3.04 -37.66 24.88
CA ALA A 274 -3.38 -37.55 23.47
C ALA A 274 -3.06 -36.17 22.87
N LEU A 275 -2.79 -35.15 23.71
CA LEU A 275 -2.52 -33.80 23.27
C LEU A 275 -1.17 -33.72 22.56
N LYS A 276 -1.21 -33.30 21.30
CA LYS A 276 -0.05 -33.00 20.47
C LYS A 276 -0.15 -31.57 19.99
N HIS A 277 0.96 -30.86 20.06
CA HIS A 277 1.06 -29.48 19.61
C HIS A 277 1.78 -29.43 18.26
N LEU A 278 1.56 -28.32 17.56
CA LEU A 278 2.26 -27.97 16.34
C LEU A 278 2.64 -26.49 16.40
N ILE A 279 3.91 -26.21 16.16
CA ILE A 279 4.43 -24.87 15.90
C ILE A 279 5.12 -24.85 14.55
N GLY A 280 5.26 -23.66 13.97
CA GLY A 280 5.96 -23.55 12.70
C GLY A 280 6.37 -22.13 12.38
N GLN A 281 7.07 -22.00 11.27
CA GLN A 281 7.39 -20.72 10.66
C GLN A 281 7.42 -20.89 9.15
N TYR A 282 7.12 -19.82 8.43
CA TYR A 282 7.23 -19.80 6.97
C TYR A 282 7.66 -18.44 6.47
N GLN A 283 8.23 -18.44 5.27
CA GLN A 283 8.51 -17.26 4.46
C GLN A 283 7.93 -17.49 3.07
N LEU A 284 7.08 -16.58 2.64
CA LEU A 284 6.41 -16.59 1.35
C LEU A 284 6.74 -15.31 0.60
N ILE A 285 7.01 -15.40 -0.69
CA ILE A 285 7.20 -14.26 -1.57
C ILE A 285 6.01 -14.22 -2.51
N THR A 286 5.35 -13.07 -2.58
CA THR A 286 4.38 -12.76 -3.62
C THR A 286 5.06 -11.93 -4.69
N ASP A 287 5.07 -12.43 -5.93
CA ASP A 287 5.66 -11.71 -7.06
C ASP A 287 4.71 -10.63 -7.62
N ARG A 288 5.19 -9.89 -8.64
CA ARG A 288 4.43 -8.82 -9.32
C ARG A 288 3.28 -9.34 -10.20
N ALA A 289 3.22 -10.65 -10.46
CA ALA A 289 2.13 -11.30 -11.21
C ALA A 289 1.05 -11.89 -10.28
N GLY A 290 1.26 -11.81 -8.95
CA GLY A 290 0.33 -12.31 -7.95
C GLY A 290 0.53 -13.78 -7.57
N TYR A 291 1.60 -14.43 -8.04
CA TYR A 291 1.94 -15.78 -7.56
C TYR A 291 2.68 -15.71 -6.24
N THR A 292 2.27 -16.56 -5.30
CA THR A 292 2.90 -16.70 -4.00
C THR A 292 3.54 -18.09 -3.86
N PHE A 293 4.78 -18.14 -3.41
CA PHE A 293 5.53 -19.38 -3.16
C PHE A 293 6.54 -19.17 -2.04
N GLY A 294 7.10 -20.27 -1.53
CA GLY A 294 8.13 -20.19 -0.50
C GLY A 294 8.32 -21.48 0.27
N TYR A 295 8.85 -21.35 1.48
CA TYR A 295 9.21 -22.49 2.32
C TYR A 295 8.94 -22.19 3.79
N GLY A 296 8.91 -23.24 4.58
CA GLY A 296 8.78 -23.15 6.03
C GLY A 296 9.27 -24.42 6.70
N VAL A 297 9.15 -24.42 8.02
CA VAL A 297 9.43 -25.59 8.85
C VAL A 297 8.39 -25.68 9.95
N GLN A 298 8.06 -26.90 10.35
CA GLN A 298 7.16 -27.15 11.46
C GLN A 298 7.74 -28.18 12.43
N TRP A 299 7.38 -28.06 13.70
CA TRP A 299 7.64 -29.03 14.75
C TRP A 299 6.32 -29.47 15.34
N LYS A 300 6.20 -30.76 15.61
CA LYS A 300 5.00 -31.34 16.19
C LYS A 300 5.34 -32.44 17.17
N GLY A 301 4.50 -32.63 18.17
CA GLY A 301 4.69 -33.69 19.16
C GLY A 301 3.96 -33.47 20.46
N VAL A 302 4.11 -34.44 21.35
CA VAL A 302 3.68 -34.35 22.76
C VAL A 302 4.71 -33.50 23.51
N VAL A 303 4.23 -32.68 24.43
CA VAL A 303 5.06 -31.74 25.21
C VAL A 303 5.12 -32.21 26.66
N THR A 304 6.31 -32.13 27.27
CA THR A 304 6.55 -32.68 28.61
C THR A 304 6.45 -31.64 29.74
N ALA A 305 6.50 -30.35 29.41
CA ALA A 305 6.59 -29.27 30.41
C ALA A 305 5.22 -28.65 30.76
N SER A 306 4.91 -28.57 32.07
CA SER A 306 3.76 -27.85 32.64
C SER A 306 4.22 -26.64 33.46
N SER A 307 4.24 -25.43 32.89
CA SER A 307 4.45 -24.20 33.66
C SER A 307 3.97 -22.94 32.91
N ALA A 308 3.89 -21.82 33.64
CA ALA A 308 3.38 -20.50 33.23
C ALA A 308 3.81 -20.10 31.79
N ASN A 309 2.82 -19.77 30.95
CA ASN A 309 2.92 -19.56 29.50
C ASN A 309 3.13 -20.87 28.72
N PRO A 310 2.08 -21.69 28.54
CA PRO A 310 2.18 -22.98 27.87
C PRO A 310 2.68 -22.83 26.42
N ILE A 311 2.27 -21.81 25.65
CA ILE A 311 2.71 -21.64 24.25
C ILE A 311 4.24 -21.50 24.13
N LEU A 312 4.91 -20.72 24.99
CA LEU A 312 6.37 -20.58 24.96
C LEU A 312 7.07 -21.84 25.44
N SER A 313 6.51 -22.49 26.46
CA SER A 313 7.04 -23.75 26.99
C SER A 313 6.96 -24.87 25.94
N VAL A 314 5.81 -24.97 25.25
CA VAL A 314 5.58 -25.86 24.11
C VAL A 314 6.58 -25.58 23.00
N SER A 315 6.76 -24.31 22.63
CA SER A 315 7.68 -23.94 21.55
C SER A 315 9.12 -24.34 21.87
N GLY A 316 9.58 -24.04 23.09
CA GLY A 316 10.91 -24.43 23.55
C GLY A 316 11.11 -25.94 23.61
N ASP A 317 10.12 -26.69 24.08
CA ASP A 317 10.18 -28.16 24.16
C ASP A 317 10.24 -28.80 22.77
N LEU A 318 9.34 -28.42 21.86
CA LEU A 318 9.30 -28.95 20.50
C LEU A 318 10.58 -28.62 19.70
N ILE A 319 11.12 -27.40 19.82
CA ILE A 319 12.35 -27.02 19.13
C ILE A 319 13.55 -27.84 19.63
N ARG A 320 13.60 -28.17 20.93
CA ARG A 320 14.71 -28.94 21.51
C ARG A 320 14.59 -30.44 21.26
N ASN A 321 13.37 -30.98 21.25
CA ASN A 321 13.13 -32.41 21.38
C ASN A 321 12.47 -33.06 20.15
N ALA A 322 11.86 -32.28 19.25
CA ALA A 322 11.22 -32.79 18.04
C ALA A 322 12.06 -32.47 16.79
N ARG A 323 12.12 -33.41 15.84
CA ARG A 323 12.72 -33.18 14.52
C ARG A 323 11.80 -32.26 13.70
N PRO A 324 12.32 -31.21 13.04
CA PRO A 324 11.51 -30.37 12.16
C PRO A 324 11.17 -31.10 10.86
N ASP A 325 9.97 -30.85 10.35
CA ASP A 325 9.56 -31.20 9.00
C ASP A 325 9.61 -29.96 8.10
N ARG A 326 10.14 -30.15 6.89
CA ARG A 326 10.19 -29.10 5.87
C ARG A 326 8.81 -28.90 5.26
N MET A 327 8.44 -27.64 5.06
CA MET A 327 7.24 -27.22 4.33
C MET A 327 7.68 -26.51 3.05
N THR A 328 7.06 -26.84 1.91
CA THR A 328 7.35 -26.19 0.62
C THR A 328 6.05 -25.77 -0.06
N ALA A 329 5.95 -24.52 -0.47
CA ALA A 329 4.83 -24.00 -1.23
C ALA A 329 5.26 -23.72 -2.67
N ALA A 330 4.73 -24.49 -3.62
CA ALA A 330 4.83 -24.17 -5.04
C ALA A 330 4.01 -22.90 -5.35
N PRO A 331 4.29 -22.21 -6.48
CA PRO A 331 3.54 -21.02 -6.89
C PRO A 331 2.03 -21.25 -6.94
N GLN A 332 1.29 -20.42 -6.19
CA GLN A 332 -0.18 -20.46 -6.06
C GLN A 332 -0.74 -19.04 -6.03
N THR A 333 -1.99 -18.87 -6.47
CA THR A 333 -2.73 -17.59 -6.45
C THR A 333 -3.77 -17.53 -5.33
N THR A 334 -3.85 -18.56 -4.49
CA THR A 334 -4.82 -18.70 -3.39
C THR A 334 -4.34 -18.09 -2.06
N TRP A 335 -3.24 -17.34 -2.08
CA TRP A 335 -2.77 -16.56 -0.92
C TRP A 335 -3.66 -15.32 -0.73
N VAL A 336 -3.08 -14.14 -0.49
CA VAL A 336 -3.82 -12.90 -0.29
C VAL A 336 -4.31 -12.35 -1.62
N ASP A 337 -5.62 -12.16 -1.73
CA ASP A 337 -6.24 -11.47 -2.85
C ASP A 337 -5.96 -9.96 -2.79
N PRO A 338 -5.51 -9.35 -3.90
CA PRO A 338 -5.02 -7.98 -3.89
C PRO A 338 -6.13 -6.93 -3.70
N LEU A 339 -7.40 -7.27 -3.98
CA LEU A 339 -8.55 -6.36 -3.84
C LEU A 339 -9.16 -6.42 -2.43
N THR A 340 -9.43 -7.63 -1.94
CA THR A 340 -10.10 -7.87 -0.66
C THR A 340 -9.12 -7.92 0.52
N LYS A 341 -7.83 -8.12 0.23
CA LYS A 341 -6.75 -8.38 1.21
C LYS A 341 -6.98 -9.64 2.04
N ARG A 342 -7.81 -10.57 1.56
CA ARG A 342 -8.16 -11.82 2.25
C ARG A 342 -7.52 -13.03 1.57
N ILE A 343 -7.28 -14.07 2.35
CA ILE A 343 -6.90 -15.38 1.80
C ILE A 343 -8.10 -16.01 1.08
N THR A 344 -7.94 -16.45 -0.17
CA THR A 344 -9.05 -16.88 -1.05
C THR A 344 -9.27 -18.38 -1.16
N GLY A 345 -8.37 -19.21 -0.65
CA GLY A 345 -8.56 -20.66 -0.59
C GLY A 345 -7.51 -21.27 0.33
N PRO A 346 -7.52 -22.59 0.59
CA PRO A 346 -6.40 -23.15 1.31
C PRO A 346 -5.12 -22.90 0.49
N PHE A 347 -4.24 -22.05 1.00
CA PHE A 347 -2.88 -21.94 0.51
C PHE A 347 -2.07 -23.10 1.10
N ARG A 348 -1.42 -23.87 0.23
CA ARG A 348 -0.90 -25.19 0.61
C ARG A 348 0.61 -25.19 0.69
N PHE A 349 1.12 -25.81 1.76
CA PHE A 349 2.49 -26.28 1.83
C PHE A 349 2.50 -27.80 1.78
N SER A 350 3.28 -28.34 0.84
CA SER A 350 3.65 -29.76 0.84
C SER A 350 4.63 -30.02 1.97
N VAL A 351 4.33 -31.03 2.78
CA VAL A 351 5.18 -31.50 3.89
C VAL A 351 5.72 -32.91 3.62
N SER A 352 4.99 -33.68 2.81
CA SER A 352 5.37 -35.02 2.36
C SER A 352 4.92 -35.21 0.90
N THR A 353 5.15 -36.40 0.35
CA THR A 353 4.62 -36.77 -0.98
C THR A 353 3.11 -37.02 -0.98
N ASN A 354 2.48 -37.09 0.18
CA ASN A 354 1.03 -37.29 0.32
C ASN A 354 0.33 -35.93 0.53
N THR A 355 -0.44 -35.50 -0.47
CA THR A 355 -1.15 -34.21 -0.45
C THR A 355 -2.26 -34.15 0.61
N ALA A 356 -2.72 -35.29 1.13
CA ALA A 356 -3.66 -35.32 2.25
C ALA A 356 -3.02 -34.78 3.54
N ASP A 357 -1.69 -34.82 3.63
CA ASP A 357 -0.92 -34.33 4.78
C ASP A 357 -0.49 -32.87 4.63
N ASP A 358 -0.91 -32.17 3.56
CA ASP A 358 -0.52 -30.78 3.32
C ASP A 358 -0.93 -29.87 4.50
N PHE A 359 -0.03 -28.96 4.86
CA PHE A 359 -0.37 -27.86 5.75
C PHE A 359 -1.14 -26.80 4.96
N GLN A 360 -2.34 -26.45 5.43
CA GLN A 360 -3.27 -25.59 4.72
C GLN A 360 -3.55 -24.33 5.52
N ILE A 361 -3.23 -23.16 4.97
CA ILE A 361 -3.68 -21.88 5.49
C ILE A 361 -5.04 -21.59 4.88
N THR A 362 -6.09 -21.55 5.69
CA THR A 362 -7.49 -21.54 5.23
C THR A 362 -8.13 -20.16 5.30
N GLN A 363 -7.58 -19.25 6.11
CA GLN A 363 -8.20 -17.97 6.38
C GLN A 363 -7.16 -16.93 6.81
N GLY A 364 -7.46 -15.66 6.54
CA GLY A 364 -6.79 -14.50 7.13
C GLY A 364 -7.06 -13.25 6.31
N LYS A 365 -6.86 -12.08 6.93
CA LYS A 365 -6.91 -10.78 6.27
C LYS A 365 -5.70 -9.93 6.63
N VAL A 366 -5.11 -9.28 5.63
CA VAL A 366 -4.06 -8.29 5.82
C VAL A 366 -4.67 -6.95 6.22
N TYR A 367 -4.18 -6.39 7.31
CA TYR A 367 -4.56 -5.08 7.83
C TYR A 367 -3.38 -4.11 7.83
N ASN A 368 -3.69 -2.81 7.68
CA ASN A 368 -2.72 -1.71 7.67
C ASN A 368 -1.57 -1.93 6.67
N ASP A 369 -1.83 -2.69 5.60
CA ASP A 369 -0.84 -3.20 4.66
C ASP A 369 0.38 -3.88 5.32
N TYR A 370 0.18 -4.52 6.47
CA TYR A 370 1.29 -4.95 7.32
C TYR A 370 1.08 -6.31 8.01
N LEU A 371 -0.09 -6.59 8.58
CA LEU A 371 -0.24 -7.72 9.51
C LEU A 371 -1.50 -8.55 9.23
N ILE A 372 -1.37 -9.86 9.42
CA ILE A 372 -2.49 -10.80 9.60
C ILE A 372 -2.49 -11.19 11.08
N ALA A 373 -3.64 -11.03 11.74
CA ALA A 373 -3.81 -11.42 13.13
C ALA A 373 -4.50 -12.78 13.25
N GLY A 374 -3.94 -13.70 14.02
CA GLY A 374 -4.48 -15.04 14.27
C GLY A 374 -5.42 -15.12 15.48
N THR A 375 -5.42 -14.10 16.35
CA THR A 375 -6.17 -14.12 17.62
C THR A 375 -6.96 -12.85 17.85
N GLU A 376 -8.00 -12.94 18.68
CA GLU A 376 -8.87 -11.81 19.02
C GLU A 376 -8.11 -10.65 19.66
N GLY A 377 -7.25 -10.95 20.64
CA GLY A 377 -6.48 -9.92 21.35
C GLY A 377 -5.61 -9.10 20.40
N PHE A 378 -4.87 -9.79 19.53
CA PHE A 378 -4.01 -9.12 18.55
C PHE A 378 -4.80 -8.43 17.44
N TYR A 379 -5.91 -9.02 16.99
CA TYR A 379 -6.84 -8.39 16.04
C TYR A 379 -7.36 -7.04 16.57
N LYS A 380 -7.83 -7.00 17.83
CA LYS A 380 -8.33 -5.77 18.46
C LYS A 380 -7.23 -4.72 18.61
N LEU A 381 -6.01 -5.15 18.94
CA LEU A 381 -4.85 -4.27 19.01
C LEU A 381 -4.53 -3.64 17.64
N LEU A 382 -4.55 -4.47 16.59
CA LEU A 382 -4.21 -4.11 15.21
C LEU A 382 -5.26 -3.19 14.57
N THR A 383 -6.54 -3.45 14.83
CA THR A 383 -7.67 -2.73 14.22
C THR A 383 -8.21 -1.59 15.07
N LYS A 384 -7.84 -1.51 16.36
CA LYS A 384 -8.42 -0.60 17.37
C LYS A 384 -9.93 -0.77 17.57
N LEU A 385 -10.51 -1.86 17.05
CA LEU A 385 -11.93 -2.18 17.23
C LEU A 385 -12.14 -2.89 18.57
N SER A 386 -13.27 -2.59 19.21
CA SER A 386 -13.72 -3.29 20.42
C SER A 386 -14.36 -4.65 20.12
N THR A 387 -14.89 -4.82 18.90
CA THR A 387 -15.59 -6.03 18.46
C THR A 387 -14.67 -6.94 17.67
N ALA A 388 -14.65 -8.22 18.03
CA ALA A 388 -13.96 -9.28 17.32
C ALA A 388 -14.59 -9.57 15.96
N ASN A 389 -13.78 -9.97 14.97
CA ASN A 389 -14.28 -10.55 13.73
C ASN A 389 -13.50 -11.84 13.39
N PRO A 390 -13.96 -13.01 13.88
CA PRO A 390 -13.24 -14.27 13.69
C PRO A 390 -13.03 -14.69 12.23
N ALA A 391 -13.83 -14.18 11.29
CA ALA A 391 -13.66 -14.48 9.86
C ALA A 391 -12.39 -13.85 9.26
N ASP A 392 -11.78 -12.89 9.95
CA ASP A 392 -10.59 -12.16 9.50
C ASP A 392 -9.30 -12.77 10.09
N TYR A 393 -9.43 -13.78 10.97
CA TYR A 393 -8.29 -14.37 11.66
C TYR A 393 -7.44 -15.25 10.75
N GLY A 394 -6.13 -15.21 10.96
CA GLY A 394 -5.18 -16.15 10.38
C GLY A 394 -5.39 -17.55 10.94
N LEU A 395 -5.97 -18.47 10.16
CA LEU A 395 -6.23 -19.85 10.57
C LEU A 395 -5.57 -20.86 9.63
N TRP A 396 -5.19 -21.99 10.19
CA TRP A 396 -4.59 -23.10 9.45
C TRP A 396 -5.08 -24.45 9.97
N GLN A 397 -4.94 -25.48 9.13
CA GLN A 397 -5.25 -26.87 9.45
C GLN A 397 -4.27 -27.84 8.78
N GLN A 398 -4.10 -29.02 9.36
CA GLN A 398 -3.34 -30.11 8.79
C GLN A 398 -3.85 -31.46 9.31
N THR A 399 -3.99 -32.45 8.44
CA THR A 399 -4.27 -33.84 8.85
C THR A 399 -3.00 -34.65 8.77
N ILE A 400 -2.69 -35.46 9.78
CA ILE A 400 -1.52 -36.34 9.79
C ILE A 400 -1.94 -37.70 10.36
N GLY A 401 -2.09 -38.69 9.49
CA GLY A 401 -2.67 -39.97 9.88
C GLY A 401 -4.08 -39.78 10.44
N THR A 402 -4.29 -40.09 11.72
CA THR A 402 -5.58 -39.89 12.41
C THR A 402 -5.68 -38.57 13.17
N ASP A 403 -4.58 -37.83 13.31
CA ASP A 403 -4.58 -36.55 14.03
C ASP A 403 -5.04 -35.42 13.10
N GLN A 404 -5.94 -34.57 13.60
CA GLN A 404 -6.37 -33.35 12.93
C GLN A 404 -5.87 -32.13 13.70
N PHE A 405 -4.80 -31.52 13.21
CA PHE A 405 -4.26 -30.30 13.76
C PHE A 405 -5.00 -29.09 13.19
N LYS A 406 -5.26 -28.13 14.07
CA LYS A 406 -5.75 -26.80 13.72
C LYS A 406 -5.15 -25.76 14.63
N GLY A 407 -5.07 -24.53 14.15
CA GLY A 407 -4.51 -23.44 14.93
C GLY A 407 -4.67 -22.10 14.25
N SER A 408 -3.97 -21.13 14.80
CA SER A 408 -3.89 -19.78 14.27
C SER A 408 -2.46 -19.41 13.91
N PHE A 409 -2.32 -18.36 13.12
CA PHE A 409 -1.04 -17.77 12.79
C PHE A 409 -1.14 -16.25 12.75
N ASP A 410 -0.07 -15.59 13.17
CA ASP A 410 0.17 -14.19 12.85
C ASP A 410 1.21 -14.11 11.73
N ALA A 411 0.99 -13.24 10.76
CA ALA A 411 1.93 -13.02 9.67
C ALA A 411 2.22 -11.53 9.46
N TYR A 412 3.46 -11.25 9.12
CA TYR A 412 3.97 -9.93 8.81
C TYR A 412 4.22 -9.81 7.31
N LYS A 413 3.83 -8.69 6.73
CA LYS A 413 4.17 -8.27 5.37
C LYS A 413 5.37 -7.33 5.44
N PHE A 414 6.49 -7.76 4.88
CA PHE A 414 7.75 -7.04 4.83
C PHE A 414 8.15 -6.72 3.40
N PHE A 415 9.02 -5.72 3.26
CA PHE A 415 9.65 -5.35 1.99
C PHE A 415 8.64 -5.22 0.84
N PRO A 416 7.60 -4.37 1.00
CA PRO A 416 6.66 -4.15 -0.09
C PRO A 416 7.40 -3.65 -1.32
N VAL A 417 7.02 -4.19 -2.46
CA VAL A 417 7.66 -3.88 -3.73
C VAL A 417 7.23 -2.49 -4.22
N ASN A 418 8.17 -1.70 -4.75
CA ASN A 418 7.89 -0.39 -5.35
C ASN A 418 8.01 -0.44 -6.89
N PHE A 419 7.70 0.67 -7.58
CA PHE A 419 7.86 0.76 -9.03
C PHE A 419 9.34 0.58 -9.45
N LEU A 420 9.54 0.22 -10.71
CA LEU A 420 10.86 0.08 -11.30
C LEU A 420 11.23 1.38 -11.98
N ASP A 421 12.14 2.15 -11.36
CA ASP A 421 12.56 3.45 -11.87
C ASP A 421 13.20 3.33 -13.26
N ASN A 422 12.64 4.00 -14.26
CA ASN A 422 13.10 3.89 -15.64
C ASN A 422 14.48 4.50 -15.90
N ARG A 423 15.05 5.23 -14.94
CA ARG A 423 16.45 5.67 -14.99
C ARG A 423 17.41 4.49 -14.81
N VAL A 424 16.97 3.45 -14.10
CA VAL A 424 17.75 2.23 -13.80
C VAL A 424 17.26 1.04 -14.62
N PHE A 425 15.94 0.87 -14.76
CA PHE A 425 15.30 -0.26 -15.45
C PHE A 425 14.90 0.15 -16.87
N LYS A 426 15.84 0.00 -17.79
CA LYS A 426 15.70 0.37 -19.21
C LYS A 426 15.42 -0.86 -20.07
N THR A 427 14.20 -0.93 -20.61
CA THR A 427 13.67 -2.02 -21.41
C THR A 427 13.37 -1.56 -22.84
N VAL A 428 13.03 -2.49 -23.73
CA VAL A 428 12.55 -2.18 -25.10
C VAL A 428 11.35 -1.22 -25.14
N LYS A 429 10.60 -1.11 -24.05
CA LYS A 429 9.40 -0.26 -23.98
C LYS A 429 9.72 1.21 -23.64
N ASN A 430 10.85 1.49 -22.99
CA ASN A 430 11.11 2.81 -22.39
C ASN A 430 12.47 3.41 -22.74
N VAL A 431 13.15 2.89 -23.76
CA VAL A 431 14.35 3.49 -24.34
C VAL A 431 14.07 3.98 -25.75
N ASN A 432 14.71 5.08 -26.13
CA ASN A 432 14.65 5.58 -27.50
C ASN A 432 15.47 4.70 -28.45
N VAL A 433 15.18 4.78 -29.75
CA VAL A 433 16.00 4.13 -30.78
C VAL A 433 17.44 4.63 -30.67
N GLY A 434 18.39 3.71 -30.47
CA GLY A 434 19.82 4.01 -30.30
C GLY A 434 20.28 4.11 -28.84
N GLU A 435 19.38 4.07 -27.85
CA GLU A 435 19.74 3.99 -26.43
C GLU A 435 19.99 2.54 -25.98
N SER A 436 20.81 2.39 -24.93
CA SER A 436 21.15 1.07 -24.37
C SER A 436 20.10 0.58 -23.38
N TYR A 437 19.81 -0.72 -23.44
CA TYR A 437 19.04 -1.42 -22.42
C TYR A 437 19.85 -1.57 -21.13
N ILE A 438 19.19 -1.43 -19.99
CA ILE A 438 19.75 -1.67 -18.65
C ILE A 438 18.75 -2.58 -17.96
N PHE A 439 19.06 -3.88 -17.98
CA PHE A 439 18.24 -4.91 -17.33
C PHE A 439 19.04 -5.46 -16.14
N PRO A 440 18.46 -5.56 -14.93
CA PRO A 440 18.98 -6.50 -13.95
C PRO A 440 18.83 -7.90 -14.54
N LEU A 441 19.94 -8.62 -14.62
CA LEU A 441 20.02 -9.94 -15.22
C LEU A 441 19.00 -10.89 -14.55
N TYR A 442 17.97 -11.31 -15.29
CA TYR A 442 17.21 -12.52 -14.94
C TYR A 442 18.03 -13.71 -15.44
N ALA A 443 18.81 -14.31 -14.55
CA ALA A 443 19.46 -15.59 -14.82
C ALA A 443 18.54 -16.72 -14.32
N THR A 444 18.04 -17.54 -15.23
CA THR A 444 17.50 -18.85 -14.84
C THR A 444 18.68 -19.77 -14.58
N LEU A 445 18.98 -20.01 -13.30
CA LEU A 445 19.97 -21.00 -12.90
C LEU A 445 19.33 -22.39 -12.92
N THR A 446 19.61 -23.16 -13.97
CA THR A 446 19.23 -24.58 -14.04
C THR A 446 20.37 -25.40 -13.45
N PHE A 447 20.13 -26.05 -12.31
CA PHE A 447 21.06 -27.02 -11.74
C PHE A 447 20.72 -28.40 -12.29
N ASN A 448 21.68 -29.03 -12.96
CA ASN A 448 21.58 -30.40 -13.47
C ASN A 448 21.93 -31.42 -12.39
#